data_AF-A0AAU0M626-F1
#
_entry.id   AF-A0AAU0M626-F1
#
_cell.length_a   1.000
_cell.length_b   1.000
_cell.length_c   1.000
_cell.angle_alpha   90.00
_cell.angle_beta   90.00
_cell.angle_gamma   90.00
#
_symmetry.space_group_name_H-M   'P 1'
#
loop_
_entity.id
_entity.type
_entity.pdbx_description
1 polymer ?
#
loop_
_entity_poly.entity_id
_entity_poly.type
_entity_poly.pdbx_seq_one_letter_code
_entity_poly.pdbx_strand_id
1 'polypeptide(L)'
;MVRAALPRGGSGRAGRRPDQRGPARAVRRQGRRHPVRRRPGLDHHQQNTKRLAAYAPSLKHSTSSEAALIAQLERSYSRKEPILLYFYHPHWLFQKYDLVQLTEPTPYTDGCFDTTGKCAIPTLSAHIAARKDLQQRAPRFVSLLQHVSIPLTDIEAMQQQVDVEKKPAKDVARAWVDAHASAVTGWIG
;
A
#
# COMPACT_ATOMS: atom_id res chain seq x y z
N MET A 1 -8.15 -2.40 3.94
CA MET A 1 -8.25 -0.92 3.89
C MET A 1 -7.67 -0.35 5.19
N VAL A 2 -7.39 0.96 5.31
CA VAL A 2 -6.92 1.57 6.57
C VAL A 2 -7.82 2.75 6.94
N ARG A 3 -8.20 2.87 8.22
CA ARG A 3 -8.88 4.05 8.76
C ARG A 3 -8.01 4.69 9.85
N ALA A 4 -8.09 6.00 9.99
CA ALA A 4 -7.63 6.65 11.21
C ALA A 4 -8.62 6.37 12.34
N ALA A 5 -8.14 6.01 13.53
CA ALA A 5 -8.96 5.98 14.73
C ALA A 5 -9.28 7.43 15.13
N LEU A 6 -10.56 7.76 15.20
CA LEU A 6 -10.98 9.05 15.75
C LEU A 6 -11.04 8.95 17.27
N PRO A 7 -10.56 9.96 18.02
CA PRO A 7 -10.84 10.04 19.45
C PRO A 7 -12.37 10.09 19.64
N ARG A 8 -12.91 9.22 20.51
CA ARG A 8 -14.36 9.11 20.77
C ARG A 8 -14.88 10.45 21.30
N GLY A 9 -15.72 11.13 20.52
CA GLY A 9 -16.41 12.34 20.97
C GLY A 9 -17.51 12.84 20.03
N GLY A 10 -18.77 12.78 20.51
CA GLY A 10 -19.85 13.73 20.22
C GLY A 10 -20.55 13.67 18.87
N SER A 11 -21.76 13.09 18.84
CA SER A 11 -22.69 13.16 17.72
C SER A 11 -23.15 14.60 17.44
N GLY A 12 -22.93 15.10 16.24
CA GLY A 12 -23.52 16.34 15.73
C GLY A 12 -24.07 16.15 14.33
N ARG A 13 -25.40 15.99 14.21
CA ARG A 13 -26.14 15.98 12.93
C ARG A 13 -26.22 17.41 12.36
N ALA A 14 -25.95 17.57 11.07
CA ALA A 14 -26.48 18.66 10.24
C ALA A 14 -26.86 18.09 8.87
N GLY A 15 -28.02 18.47 8.34
CA GLY A 15 -28.63 17.83 7.16
C GLY A 15 -28.98 18.77 6.00
N ARG A 16 -29.39 18.11 4.90
CA ARG A 16 -30.09 18.56 3.66
C ARG A 16 -29.26 19.44 2.69
N ARG A 17 -29.41 19.38 1.35
CA ARG A 17 -30.27 18.67 0.35
C ARG A 17 -29.59 18.74 -1.05
N PRO A 18 -30.12 18.09 -2.12
CA PRO A 18 -29.36 17.68 -3.32
C PRO A 18 -29.43 18.68 -4.50
N ASP A 19 -28.46 18.59 -5.42
CA ASP A 19 -28.57 19.18 -6.76
C ASP A 19 -28.36 18.10 -7.84
N GLN A 20 -29.23 18.17 -8.86
CA GLN A 20 -29.38 17.22 -9.95
C GLN A 20 -28.64 17.73 -11.19
N ARG A 21 -27.75 16.91 -11.80
CA ARG A 21 -27.33 17.10 -13.19
C ARG A 21 -27.27 15.75 -13.91
N GLY A 22 -27.93 15.70 -15.07
CA GLY A 22 -28.20 14.50 -15.85
C GLY A 22 -26.98 13.87 -16.54
N PRO A 23 -27.16 12.70 -17.18
CA PRO A 23 -26.04 11.87 -17.64
C PRO A 23 -25.47 12.33 -18.99
N ALA A 24 -24.14 12.41 -19.07
CA ALA A 24 -23.41 12.55 -20.33
C ALA A 24 -23.22 11.17 -20.99
N ARG A 25 -23.57 11.11 -22.28
CA ARG A 25 -23.50 9.94 -23.18
C ARG A 25 -22.04 9.52 -23.46
N ALA A 26 -21.71 8.24 -23.30
CA ALA A 26 -20.43 7.67 -23.69
C ALA A 26 -20.47 7.11 -25.12
N VAL A 27 -19.53 7.56 -25.98
CA VAL A 27 -19.32 7.02 -27.34
C VAL A 27 -18.28 5.90 -27.27
N ARG A 28 -18.65 4.70 -27.72
CA ARG A 28 -17.82 3.47 -27.65
C ARG A 28 -17.08 3.27 -28.97
N ARG A 29 -15.76 3.55 -29.03
CA ARG A 29 -14.90 3.09 -30.13
C ARG A 29 -14.38 1.68 -29.82
N GLN A 30 -14.86 0.69 -30.58
CA GLN A 30 -14.36 -0.69 -30.54
C GLN A 30 -13.05 -0.80 -31.34
N GLY A 31 -11.95 -1.08 -30.65
CA GLY A 31 -10.70 -1.56 -31.26
C GLY A 31 -10.40 -2.96 -30.74
N ARG A 32 -10.37 -3.94 -31.65
CA ARG A 32 -10.06 -5.36 -31.36
C ARG A 32 -8.66 -5.46 -30.72
N ARG A 33 -8.55 -6.07 -29.53
CA ARG A 33 -7.26 -6.46 -28.94
C ARG A 33 -7.22 -7.99 -28.84
N HIS A 34 -6.21 -8.59 -29.46
CA HIS A 34 -5.89 -10.01 -29.33
C HIS A 34 -5.61 -10.37 -27.85
N PRO A 35 -6.08 -11.54 -27.35
CA PRO A 35 -5.92 -11.91 -25.96
C PRO A 35 -4.52 -12.46 -25.72
N VAL A 36 -3.59 -11.59 -25.33
CA VAL A 36 -2.43 -12.04 -24.55
C VAL A 36 -2.97 -12.38 -23.16
N ARG A 37 -2.94 -13.65 -22.79
CA ARG A 37 -3.34 -14.15 -21.47
C ARG A 37 -2.34 -13.63 -20.43
N ARG A 38 -2.47 -12.37 -20.02
CA ARG A 38 -1.72 -11.79 -18.91
C ARG A 38 -2.12 -12.56 -17.66
N ARG A 39 -1.18 -13.21 -16.97
CA ARG A 39 -1.38 -13.50 -15.54
C ARG A 39 -1.69 -12.15 -14.89
N PRO A 40 -2.82 -11.97 -14.18
CA PRO A 40 -3.10 -10.70 -13.54
C PRO A 40 -1.99 -10.42 -12.53
N GLY A 41 -1.10 -9.47 -12.85
CA GLY A 41 -0.35 -8.79 -11.80
C GLY A 41 -1.37 -8.11 -10.89
N LEU A 42 -1.02 -7.94 -9.61
CA LEU A 42 -1.83 -7.17 -8.67
C LEU A 42 -1.87 -5.70 -9.13
N ASP A 43 -2.79 -5.35 -10.02
CA ASP A 43 -3.17 -3.95 -10.20
C ASP A 43 -3.99 -3.56 -8.98
N HIS A 44 -3.30 -3.02 -7.98
CA HIS A 44 -3.88 -2.63 -6.71
C HIS A 44 -5.03 -1.62 -6.91
N HIS A 45 -4.98 -0.75 -7.92
CA HIS A 45 -6.07 0.19 -8.16
C HIS A 45 -7.33 -0.50 -8.69
N GLN A 46 -7.19 -1.44 -9.61
CA GLN A 46 -8.33 -2.23 -10.11
C GLN A 46 -8.93 -3.10 -9.01
N GLN A 47 -8.09 -3.78 -8.23
CA GLN A 47 -8.54 -4.63 -7.12
C GLN A 47 -9.23 -3.82 -6.03
N ASN A 48 -8.68 -2.66 -5.65
CA ASN A 48 -9.29 -1.76 -4.67
C ASN A 48 -10.64 -1.23 -5.18
N THR A 49 -10.74 -0.89 -6.47
CA THR A 49 -12.02 -0.48 -7.08
C THR A 49 -13.07 -1.57 -6.98
N LYS A 50 -12.71 -2.81 -7.34
CA LYS A 50 -13.63 -3.97 -7.25
C LYS A 50 -14.07 -4.23 -5.82
N ARG A 51 -13.13 -4.19 -4.86
CA ARG A 51 -13.41 -4.39 -3.43
C ARG A 51 -14.34 -3.32 -2.88
N LEU A 52 -14.09 -2.05 -3.21
CA LEU A 52 -14.94 -0.95 -2.76
C LEU A 52 -16.35 -1.09 -3.32
N ALA A 53 -16.47 -1.35 -4.62
CA ALA A 53 -17.77 -1.56 -5.27
C ALA A 53 -18.53 -2.74 -4.63
N ALA A 54 -17.83 -3.77 -4.18
CA ALA A 54 -18.44 -4.97 -3.66
C ALA A 54 -18.81 -4.88 -2.16
N TYR A 55 -18.01 -4.20 -1.33
CA TYR A 55 -18.22 -4.08 0.12
C TYR A 55 -18.89 -2.76 0.55
N ALA A 56 -18.67 -1.68 -0.19
CA ALA A 56 -19.16 -0.35 0.15
C ALA A 56 -19.53 0.43 -1.13
N PRO A 57 -20.56 -0.01 -1.88
CA PRO A 57 -20.93 0.57 -3.18
C PRO A 57 -21.33 2.06 -3.11
N SER A 58 -21.64 2.58 -1.92
CA SER A 58 -21.90 4.01 -1.70
C SER A 58 -20.64 4.87 -1.71
N LEU A 59 -19.45 4.27 -1.54
CA LEU A 59 -18.17 4.96 -1.56
C LEU A 59 -17.57 4.97 -2.97
N LYS A 60 -16.88 6.06 -3.31
CA LYS A 60 -16.16 6.18 -4.58
C LYS A 60 -14.66 6.08 -4.34
N HIS A 61 -14.00 5.25 -5.15
CA HIS A 61 -12.55 5.15 -5.10
C HIS A 61 -11.94 6.36 -5.80
N SER A 62 -11.13 7.12 -5.08
CA SER A 62 -10.30 8.19 -5.65
C SER A 62 -8.87 7.69 -5.76
N THR A 63 -8.32 7.66 -6.97
CA THR A 63 -6.90 7.36 -7.19
C THR A 63 -6.08 8.64 -7.04
N SER A 64 -4.95 8.56 -6.34
CA SER A 64 -4.05 9.71 -6.16
C SER A 64 -2.62 9.23 -5.91
N SER A 65 -1.66 10.15 -6.00
CA SER A 65 -0.27 9.88 -5.58
C SER A 65 -0.19 9.61 -4.08
N GLU A 66 0.83 8.88 -3.64
CA GLU A 66 1.10 8.65 -2.22
C GLU A 66 1.20 9.95 -1.42
N ALA A 67 1.98 10.93 -1.90
CA ALA A 67 2.11 12.23 -1.26
C ALA A 67 0.75 12.94 -1.07
N ALA A 68 -0.15 12.83 -2.04
CA ALA A 68 -1.49 13.39 -1.95
C ALA A 68 -2.39 12.63 -0.97
N LEU A 69 -2.28 11.30 -0.88
CA LEU A 69 -2.98 10.49 0.12
C LEU A 69 -2.50 10.84 1.54
N ILE A 70 -1.18 10.98 1.73
CA ILE A 70 -0.59 11.43 3.00
C ILE A 70 -1.12 12.80 3.36
N ALA A 71 -1.05 13.79 2.45
CA ALA A 71 -1.55 15.13 2.74
C ALA A 71 -3.05 15.15 3.09
N GLN A 72 -3.87 14.27 2.48
CA GLN A 72 -5.27 14.09 2.85
C GLN A 72 -5.42 13.51 4.25
N LEU A 73 -4.65 12.47 4.58
CA LEU A 73 -4.60 11.90 5.92
C LEU A 73 -4.24 12.95 6.97
N GLU A 74 -3.16 13.71 6.79
CA GLU A 74 -2.72 14.72 7.76
C GLU A 74 -3.79 15.79 7.99
N ARG A 75 -4.44 16.24 6.90
CA ARG A 75 -5.55 17.20 6.95
C ARG A 75 -6.76 16.65 7.70
N SER A 76 -7.19 15.43 7.42
CA SER A 76 -8.35 14.85 8.09
C SER A 76 -8.05 14.48 9.54
N TYR A 77 -6.85 13.96 9.83
CA TYR A 77 -6.42 13.60 11.17
C TYR A 77 -6.36 14.82 12.09
N SER A 78 -5.76 15.94 11.63
CA SER A 78 -5.70 17.20 12.40
C SER A 78 -7.09 17.79 12.67
N ARG A 79 -8.04 17.62 11.75
CA ARG A 79 -9.44 18.06 11.92
C ARG A 79 -10.33 17.03 12.62
N LYS A 80 -9.81 15.87 13.02
CA LYS A 80 -10.58 14.75 13.58
C LYS A 80 -11.75 14.34 12.67
N GLU A 81 -11.54 14.40 11.36
CA GLU A 81 -12.52 13.98 10.36
C GLU A 81 -12.32 12.50 10.00
N PRO A 82 -13.40 11.73 9.79
CA PRO A 82 -13.28 10.35 9.33
C PRO A 82 -12.57 10.28 7.98
N ILE A 83 -11.59 9.38 7.86
CA ILE A 83 -10.93 9.09 6.60
C ILE A 83 -10.70 7.59 6.42
N LEU A 84 -10.90 7.13 5.18
CA LEU A 84 -10.66 5.76 4.71
C LEU A 84 -9.67 5.82 3.54
N LEU A 85 -8.58 5.07 3.65
CA LEU A 85 -7.51 5.07 2.67
C LEU A 85 -7.18 3.64 2.25
N TYR A 86 -6.76 3.47 1.00
CA TYR A 86 -5.99 2.31 0.59
C TYR A 86 -4.51 2.63 0.79
N PHE A 87 -3.90 2.00 1.79
CA PHE A 87 -2.50 2.20 2.13
C PHE A 87 -1.88 0.86 2.56
N TYR A 88 -0.55 0.73 2.44
CA TYR A 88 0.17 -0.51 2.70
C TYR A 88 0.98 -0.42 4.00
N HIS A 89 1.16 -1.56 4.66
CA HIS A 89 2.06 -1.76 5.79
C HIS A 89 3.16 -2.74 5.36
N PRO A 90 4.45 -2.54 5.71
CA PRO A 90 4.99 -1.51 6.62
C PRO A 90 5.03 -0.09 6.02
N HIS A 91 4.83 0.93 6.86
CA HIS A 91 5.06 2.34 6.50
C HIS A 91 5.19 3.25 7.73
N TRP A 92 6.00 4.31 7.66
CA TRP A 92 6.17 5.30 8.75
C TRP A 92 4.88 5.95 9.27
N LEU A 93 3.78 5.91 8.49
CA LEU A 93 2.50 6.49 8.89
C LEU A 93 1.87 5.75 10.06
N PHE A 94 2.11 4.44 10.16
CA PHE A 94 1.57 3.61 11.25
C PHE A 94 2.28 3.88 12.59
N GLN A 95 3.49 4.43 12.56
CA GLN A 95 4.20 4.89 13.76
C GLN A 95 3.75 6.29 14.19
N LYS A 96 3.41 7.16 13.23
CA LYS A 96 3.04 8.57 13.51
C LYS A 96 1.56 8.76 13.84
N TYR A 97 0.67 7.99 13.21
CA TYR A 97 -0.77 8.14 13.32
C TYR A 97 -1.41 6.87 13.87
N ASP A 98 -2.47 7.03 14.67
CA ASP A 98 -3.30 5.91 15.12
C ASP A 98 -4.16 5.41 13.95
N LEU A 99 -3.59 4.47 13.20
CA LEU A 99 -4.19 3.86 12.02
C LEU A 99 -4.57 2.41 12.30
N VAL A 100 -5.81 2.06 11.95
CA VAL A 100 -6.33 0.69 12.07
C VAL A 100 -6.51 0.11 10.68
N GLN A 101 -5.81 -1.01 10.42
CA GLN A 101 -6.10 -1.83 9.26
C GLN A 101 -7.46 -2.53 9.43
N LEU A 102 -8.34 -2.32 8.45
CA LEU A 102 -9.64 -2.97 8.39
C LEU A 102 -9.51 -4.36 7.77
N THR A 103 -10.14 -5.33 8.42
CA THR A 103 -10.29 -6.70 7.94
C THR A 103 -11.47 -6.78 6.96
N GLU A 104 -11.24 -7.36 5.79
CA GLU A 104 -12.34 -7.71 4.89
C GLU A 104 -12.93 -9.09 5.27
N PRO A 105 -14.26 -9.25 5.24
CA PRO A 105 -14.92 -10.43 5.78
C PRO A 105 -14.70 -11.70 4.96
N THR A 106 -14.38 -11.57 3.67
CA THR A 106 -14.12 -12.72 2.80
C THR A 106 -12.61 -12.88 2.64
N PRO A 107 -12.04 -14.06 2.96
CA PRO A 107 -10.61 -14.29 2.78
C PRO A 107 -10.23 -14.28 1.29
N TYR A 108 -8.92 -14.13 1.03
CA TYR A 108 -8.39 -14.25 -0.32
C TYR A 108 -8.54 -15.68 -0.85
N THR A 109 -8.95 -15.82 -2.10
CA THR A 109 -8.87 -17.07 -2.88
C THR A 109 -8.38 -16.75 -4.29
N ASP A 110 -7.69 -17.68 -4.93
CA ASP A 110 -7.21 -17.47 -6.29
C ASP A 110 -8.37 -17.19 -7.25
N GLY A 111 -8.26 -16.07 -7.99
CA GLY A 111 -9.31 -15.62 -8.91
C GLY A 111 -10.50 -14.91 -8.25
N CYS A 112 -10.49 -14.64 -6.94
CA CYS A 112 -11.60 -13.95 -6.26
C CYS A 112 -11.89 -12.54 -6.83
N PHE A 113 -10.85 -11.87 -7.35
CA PHE A 113 -10.97 -10.57 -8.02
C PHE A 113 -11.56 -10.67 -9.45
N ASP A 114 -11.57 -11.85 -10.06
CA ASP A 114 -12.12 -12.06 -11.40
C ASP A 114 -13.59 -12.45 -11.36
N THR A 115 -14.09 -12.88 -10.20
CA THR A 115 -15.49 -13.29 -9.99
C THR A 115 -16.31 -12.21 -9.32
N THR A 116 -16.11 -12.02 -8.01
CA THR A 116 -16.96 -11.15 -7.17
C THR A 116 -16.27 -9.86 -6.75
N GLY A 117 -14.93 -9.85 -6.71
CA GLY A 117 -14.16 -8.76 -6.09
C GLY A 117 -14.29 -8.69 -4.56
N LYS A 118 -15.07 -9.58 -3.94
CA LYS A 118 -15.27 -9.68 -2.50
C LYS A 118 -14.21 -10.58 -1.89
N CYS A 119 -13.02 -10.04 -1.69
CA CYS A 119 -11.98 -10.71 -0.93
C CYS A 119 -10.97 -9.73 -0.34
N ALA A 120 -10.31 -10.18 0.72
CA ALA A 120 -9.13 -9.55 1.27
C ALA A 120 -7.97 -9.56 0.25
N ILE A 121 -7.04 -8.62 0.42
CA ILE A 121 -5.71 -8.72 -0.21
C ILE A 121 -4.87 -9.62 0.71
N PRO A 122 -4.23 -10.68 0.17
CA PRO A 122 -3.41 -11.56 1.00
C PRO A 122 -2.19 -10.78 1.51
N THR A 123 -1.58 -11.27 2.60
CA THR A 123 -0.26 -10.79 2.99
C THR A 123 0.72 -11.02 1.84
N LEU A 124 1.42 -9.96 1.44
CA LEU A 124 2.39 -9.99 0.35
C LEU A 124 3.80 -10.02 0.94
N SER A 125 4.71 -10.68 0.21
CA SER A 125 6.14 -10.73 0.55
C SER A 125 6.94 -9.90 -0.45
N ALA A 126 7.90 -9.13 0.06
CA ALA A 126 8.90 -8.47 -0.77
C ALA A 126 10.03 -9.46 -1.09
N HIS A 127 10.41 -9.55 -2.37
CA HIS A 127 11.46 -10.44 -2.84
C HIS A 127 12.52 -9.66 -3.61
N ILE A 128 13.79 -10.02 -3.39
CA ILE A 128 14.89 -9.51 -4.19
C ILE A 128 14.92 -10.30 -5.50
N ALA A 129 14.72 -9.60 -6.62
CA ALA A 129 14.87 -10.16 -7.95
C ALA A 129 16.25 -9.82 -8.52
N ALA A 130 16.94 -10.82 -9.05
CA ALA A 130 18.23 -10.66 -9.70
C ALA A 130 18.20 -11.24 -11.12
N ARG A 131 19.09 -10.76 -12.00
CA ARG A 131 19.30 -11.42 -13.28
C ARG A 131 19.88 -12.83 -13.08
N LYS A 132 19.49 -13.76 -13.96
CA LYS A 132 19.92 -15.16 -13.90
C LYS A 132 21.44 -15.33 -13.94
N ASP A 133 22.16 -14.46 -14.66
CA ASP A 133 23.61 -14.50 -14.80
C ASP A 133 24.38 -14.04 -13.55
N LEU A 134 23.69 -13.43 -12.58
CA LEU A 134 24.34 -12.88 -11.39
C LEU A 134 24.97 -13.98 -10.52
N GLN A 135 24.36 -15.17 -10.46
CA GLN A 135 24.88 -16.30 -9.71
C GLN A 135 26.27 -16.73 -10.20
N GLN A 136 26.50 -16.69 -11.52
CA GLN A 136 27.80 -17.07 -12.08
C GLN A 136 28.84 -15.96 -11.89
N ARG A 137 28.41 -14.70 -11.98
CA ARG A 137 29.32 -13.54 -11.95
C ARG A 137 29.72 -13.11 -10.55
N ALA A 138 28.82 -13.26 -9.58
CA ALA A 138 29.00 -12.78 -8.22
C ALA A 138 28.29 -13.72 -7.21
N PRO A 139 28.72 -14.98 -7.08
CA PRO A 139 28.05 -15.96 -6.23
C PRO A 139 27.98 -15.53 -4.75
N ARG A 140 29.03 -14.87 -4.24
CA ARG A 140 29.03 -14.31 -2.86
C ARG A 140 27.98 -13.23 -2.67
N PHE A 141 27.78 -12.37 -3.68
CA PHE A 141 26.76 -11.33 -3.61
C PHE A 141 25.36 -11.94 -3.68
N VAL A 142 25.14 -13.00 -4.46
CA VAL A 142 23.86 -13.70 -4.44
C VAL A 142 23.59 -14.37 -3.09
N SER A 143 24.61 -14.98 -2.46
CA SER A 143 24.48 -15.49 -1.09
C SER A 143 24.03 -14.41 -0.12
N LEU A 144 24.63 -13.21 -0.20
CA LEU A 144 24.17 -12.06 0.58
C LEU A 144 22.70 -11.76 0.31
N LEU A 145 22.30 -11.58 -0.95
CA LEU A 145 20.92 -11.24 -1.32
C LEU A 145 19.89 -12.31 -0.88
N GLN A 146 20.31 -13.57 -0.77
CA GLN A 146 19.45 -14.67 -0.29
C GLN A 146 19.19 -14.63 1.23
N HIS A 147 20.12 -14.05 2.00
CA HIS A 147 20.03 -14.00 3.47
C HIS A 147 19.62 -12.63 4.02
N VAL A 148 19.57 -11.58 3.18
CA VAL A 148 19.09 -10.25 3.60
C VAL A 148 17.72 -10.37 4.25
N SER A 149 17.64 -9.96 5.51
CA SER A 149 16.42 -9.89 6.28
C SER A 149 16.49 -8.68 7.20
N ILE A 150 15.59 -7.73 6.98
CA ILE A 150 15.51 -6.49 7.76
C ILE A 150 14.15 -6.50 8.48
N PRO A 151 14.11 -6.32 9.82
CA PRO A 151 12.86 -6.21 10.56
C PRO A 151 11.96 -5.09 10.00
N LEU A 152 10.64 -5.31 9.97
CA LEU A 152 9.71 -4.31 9.45
C LEU A 152 9.77 -3.00 10.25
N THR A 153 9.99 -3.06 11.56
CA THR A 153 10.18 -1.90 12.43
C THR A 153 11.33 -1.01 11.99
N ASP A 154 12.41 -1.62 11.52
CA ASP A 154 13.61 -0.91 11.08
C ASP A 154 13.38 -0.27 9.71
N ILE A 155 12.65 -0.96 8.82
CA ILE A 155 12.19 -0.38 7.55
C ILE A 155 11.35 0.87 7.81
N GLU A 156 10.39 0.82 8.74
CA GLU A 156 9.54 1.95 9.06
C GLU A 156 10.32 3.13 9.66
N ALA A 157 11.26 2.85 10.57
CA ALA A 157 12.13 3.86 11.15
C ALA A 157 13.05 4.51 10.11
N MET A 158 13.63 3.71 9.20
CA MET A 158 14.44 4.25 8.10
C MET A 158 13.60 5.08 7.12
N GLN A 159 12.38 4.63 6.80
CA GLN A 159 11.45 5.42 5.97
C GLN A 159 11.12 6.76 6.63
N GLN A 160 10.86 6.80 7.94
CA GLN A 160 10.61 8.05 8.66
C GLN A 160 11.80 9.02 8.51
N GLN A 161 13.02 8.53 8.72
CA GLN A 161 14.23 9.35 8.59
C GLN A 161 14.40 9.96 7.19
N VAL A 162 14.06 9.20 6.14
CA VAL A 162 14.17 9.68 4.77
C VAL A 162 13.00 10.59 4.39
N ASP A 163 11.78 10.13 4.62
CA ASP A 163 10.58 10.79 4.09
C ASP A 163 10.10 11.96 4.95
N VAL A 164 10.33 11.91 6.26
CA VAL A 164 9.91 12.95 7.20
C VAL A 164 11.07 13.85 7.60
N GLU A 165 12.18 13.26 8.06
CA GLU A 165 13.35 14.03 8.53
C GLU A 165 14.25 14.50 7.37
N LYS A 166 13.97 14.05 6.14
CA LYS A 166 14.71 14.44 4.92
C LYS A 166 16.20 14.11 4.97
N LYS A 167 16.59 13.09 5.73
CA LYS A 167 17.97 12.59 5.74
C LYS A 167 18.30 11.91 4.40
N PRO A 168 19.54 12.04 3.90
CA PRO A 168 19.96 11.31 2.72
C PRO A 168 19.84 9.79 2.94
N ALA A 169 19.16 9.09 2.04
CA ALA A 169 18.92 7.64 2.17
C ALA A 169 20.21 6.82 2.32
N LYS A 170 21.31 7.26 1.68
CA LYS A 170 22.63 6.64 1.80
C LYS A 170 23.16 6.68 3.23
N ASP A 171 22.97 7.80 3.92
CA ASP A 171 23.48 8.00 5.28
C ASP A 171 22.64 7.21 6.28
N VAL A 172 21.32 7.17 6.08
CA VAL A 172 20.40 6.33 6.87
C VAL A 172 20.75 4.84 6.71
N ALA A 173 20.94 4.37 5.48
CA ALA A 173 21.30 2.98 5.22
C ALA A 173 22.66 2.61 5.84
N ARG A 174 23.65 3.51 5.73
CA ARG A 174 24.97 3.32 6.36
C ARG A 174 24.85 3.23 7.88
N ALA A 175 24.16 4.18 8.50
CA ALA A 175 23.97 4.18 9.95
C ALA A 175 23.27 2.91 10.43
N TRP A 176 22.26 2.43 9.68
CA TRP A 176 21.60 1.17 10.02
C TRP A 176 22.56 -0.03 9.91
N VAL A 177 23.35 -0.12 8.84
CA VAL A 177 24.36 -1.18 8.67
C VAL A 177 25.40 -1.15 9.79
N ASP A 178 25.91 0.03 10.14
CA ASP A 178 26.90 0.21 11.20
C ASP A 178 26.35 -0.24 12.58
N ALA A 179 25.08 0.08 12.85
CA ALA A 179 24.39 -0.34 14.08
C ALA A 179 24.00 -1.83 14.11
N HIS A 180 23.91 -2.49 12.95
CA HIS A 180 23.47 -3.88 12.80
C HIS A 180 24.55 -4.78 12.18
N ALA A 181 25.83 -4.49 12.45
CA ALA A 181 26.96 -5.17 11.85
C ALA A 181 26.91 -6.70 12.01
N SER A 182 26.40 -7.21 13.13
CA SER A 182 26.23 -8.65 13.36
C SER A 182 25.21 -9.28 12.40
N ALA A 183 24.06 -8.64 12.21
CA ALA A 183 23.03 -9.09 11.27
C ALA A 183 23.56 -9.08 9.83
N VAL A 184 24.24 -7.99 9.44
CA VAL A 184 24.82 -7.84 8.10
C VAL A 184 25.91 -8.87 7.83
N THR A 185 26.77 -9.13 8.82
CA THR A 185 27.82 -10.17 8.71
C THR A 185 27.18 -11.55 8.53
N GLY A 186 26.08 -11.83 9.23
CA GLY A 186 25.32 -13.07 9.08
C GLY A 186 24.75 -13.30 7.68
N TRP A 187 24.60 -12.26 6.86
CA TRP A 187 24.15 -12.42 5.47
C TRP A 187 25.25 -12.91 4.52
N ILE A 188 26.52 -12.65 4.86
CA ILE A 188 27.65 -12.86 3.95
C ILE A 188 28.06 -14.34 3.87
N GLY A 189 27.60 -15.16 4.82
CA GLY A 189 27.94 -16.58 4.93
C GLY A 189 29.25 -16.83 5.68
#